data_AF-A0A351VMP7-F1
#
_entry.id   AF-A0A351VMP7-F1
#
_cell.length_a   1.000
_cell.length_b   1.000
_cell.length_c   1.000
_cell.angle_alpha   90.00
_cell.angle_beta   90.00
_cell.angle_gamma   90.00
#
_symmetry.space_group_name_H-M   'P 1'
#
loop_
_entity.id
_entity.type
_entity.pdbx_description
1 polymer ?
#
loop_
_entity_poly.entity_id
_entity_poly.type
_entity_poly.pdbx_seq_one_letter_code
_entity_poly.pdbx_strand_id
1 'polypeptide(L)'
;MFITGMYAGNIAHYTLSTPWSLETLVYVRKKVINPGGTSSPRCLYFTPDGTKLFVGYYSGGVAMFLLPTPWDINSISLAAAVVVHDPDVTARAYSIWISPDGGKLYLYSDYSNKLFIGTMATPWDLSTVSWVMDADMGPDGVLGVTGYYPYNGIFCNPSESRLFVTGTNSGAAIFTLFGSVPAGRFWTNFKNLREEA
;
A
#
# COMPACT_ATOMS: atom_id res chain seq x y z
N MET A 1 5.95 -11.31 8.72
CA MET A 1 5.69 -9.85 8.73
C MET A 1 6.82 -9.13 8.01
N PHE A 2 6.50 -8.17 7.15
CA PHE A 2 7.47 -7.34 6.42
C PHE A 2 7.21 -5.87 6.73
N ILE A 3 8.27 -5.11 7.01
CA ILE A 3 8.19 -3.68 7.34
C ILE A 3 9.18 -2.91 6.47
N THR A 4 8.75 -1.81 5.87
CA THR A 4 9.63 -0.86 5.17
C THR A 4 10.36 0.03 6.18
N GLY A 5 11.69 0.06 6.13
CA GLY A 5 12.52 1.01 6.84
C GLY A 5 12.84 2.21 5.95
N MET A 6 11.96 3.23 5.94
CA MET A 6 12.03 4.40 5.03
C MET A 6 13.42 5.04 4.97
N TYR A 7 13.96 5.52 6.10
CA TYR A 7 15.27 6.18 6.13
C TYR A 7 16.45 5.24 5.88
N ALA A 8 16.25 3.95 6.12
CA ALA A 8 17.28 2.94 5.96
C ALA A 8 17.21 2.23 4.60
N GLY A 9 16.30 2.65 3.71
CA GLY A 9 16.20 2.14 2.34
C GLY A 9 15.93 0.64 2.23
N ASN A 10 15.28 0.03 3.23
CA ASN A 10 15.22 -1.44 3.32
C ASN A 10 13.84 -1.98 3.65
N ILE A 11 13.72 -3.29 3.53
CA ILE A 11 12.62 -4.08 4.06
C ILE A 11 13.19 -5.02 5.12
N ALA A 12 12.60 -5.00 6.31
CA ALA A 12 12.88 -5.94 7.38
C ALA A 12 11.85 -7.07 7.36
N HIS A 13 12.32 -8.31 7.52
CA HIS A 13 11.51 -9.52 7.61
C HIS A 13 11.56 -10.09 9.03
N TYR A 14 10.39 -10.39 9.56
CA TYR A 14 10.17 -11.09 10.81
C TYR A 14 9.26 -12.30 10.60
N THR A 15 9.52 -13.38 11.31
CA THR A 15 8.60 -14.53 11.42
C THR A 15 7.68 -14.37 12.63
N LEU A 16 6.52 -15.00 12.56
CA LEU A 16 5.61 -15.21 13.68
C LEU A 16 5.43 -16.72 13.78
N SER A 17 5.77 -17.33 14.92
CA SER A 17 5.52 -18.77 15.10
C SER A 17 4.05 -19.06 15.42
N THR A 18 3.34 -18.08 15.98
CA THR A 18 1.88 -18.12 16.15
C THR A 18 1.24 -17.08 15.22
N PRO A 19 0.33 -17.49 14.32
CA PRO A 19 -0.36 -16.57 13.42
C PRO A 19 -0.97 -15.39 14.20
N TRP A 20 -0.74 -14.17 13.71
CA TRP A 20 -1.29 -12.93 14.26
C TRP A 20 -0.82 -12.55 15.68
N SER A 21 0.11 -13.29 16.30
CA SER A 21 0.67 -12.93 17.60
C SER A 21 2.02 -12.23 17.48
N LEU A 22 2.06 -10.95 17.88
CA LEU A 22 3.28 -10.16 17.94
C LEU A 22 4.24 -10.62 19.06
N GLU A 23 3.78 -11.42 20.01
CA GLU A 23 4.64 -11.99 21.07
C GLU A 23 5.62 -13.01 20.50
N THR A 24 5.28 -13.62 19.36
CA THR A 24 6.11 -14.63 18.70
C THR A 24 6.98 -14.06 17.59
N LEU A 25 7.16 -12.74 17.59
CA LEU A 25 7.89 -12.04 16.54
C LEU A 25 9.40 -12.28 16.66
N VAL A 26 9.99 -12.85 15.61
CA VAL A 26 11.44 -13.08 15.53
C VAL A 26 12.01 -12.39 14.30
N TYR A 27 13.01 -11.53 14.50
CA TYR A 27 13.73 -10.90 13.39
C TYR A 27 14.49 -11.96 12.58
N VAL A 28 14.34 -11.92 11.27
CA VAL A 28 15.03 -12.83 10.35
C VAL A 28 16.19 -12.12 9.65
N ARG A 29 15.90 -11.03 8.95
CA ARG A 29 16.87 -10.29 8.13
C ARG A 29 16.30 -8.95 7.64
N LYS A 30 17.15 -8.17 6.98
CA LYS A 30 16.76 -7.01 6.18
C LYS A 30 17.41 -7.05 4.81
N LYS A 31 16.78 -6.40 3.83
CA LYS A 31 17.37 -6.18 2.49
C LYS A 31 17.17 -4.75 2.06
N VAL A 32 18.22 -4.10 1.56
CA VAL A 32 18.15 -2.79 0.93
C VAL A 32 17.39 -2.92 -0.40
N ILE A 33 16.33 -2.12 -0.58
CA ILE A 33 15.39 -2.18 -1.71
C ILE A 33 15.32 -0.81 -2.38
N ASN A 34 16.46 -0.40 -2.93
CA ASN A 34 16.64 0.91 -3.56
C ASN A 34 17.10 0.78 -5.01
N PRO A 35 16.20 0.50 -5.96
CA PRO A 35 16.53 0.56 -7.38
C PRO A 35 16.93 2.02 -7.70
N GLY A 36 18.15 2.23 -8.21
CA GLY A 36 18.66 3.58 -8.52
C GLY A 36 19.27 4.38 -7.36
N GLY A 37 19.41 3.80 -6.16
CA GLY A 37 20.33 4.29 -5.12
C GLY A 37 19.82 5.38 -4.16
N THR A 38 18.72 6.07 -4.45
CA THR A 38 18.22 7.18 -3.59
C THR A 38 16.71 7.13 -3.36
N SER A 39 16.17 5.96 -3.00
CA SER A 39 14.74 5.79 -2.78
C SER A 39 14.44 5.38 -1.33
N SER A 40 13.37 5.93 -0.76
CA SER A 40 12.94 5.64 0.61
C SER A 40 11.62 4.87 0.57
N PRO A 41 11.63 3.54 0.75
CA PRO A 41 10.42 2.72 0.63
C PRO A 41 9.47 3.07 1.77
N ARG A 42 8.17 3.22 1.46
CA ARG A 42 7.14 3.67 2.41
C ARG A 42 6.03 2.66 2.60
N CYS A 43 5.67 1.95 1.54
CA CYS A 43 4.63 0.94 1.57
C CYS A 43 5.03 -0.23 0.68
N LEU A 44 4.44 -1.39 0.95
CA LEU A 44 4.69 -2.60 0.17
C LEU A 44 3.40 -3.40 -0.02
N TYR A 45 3.36 -4.18 -1.10
CA TYR A 45 2.29 -5.14 -1.39
C TYR A 45 2.89 -6.38 -2.06
N PHE A 46 2.55 -7.57 -1.57
CA PHE A 46 2.93 -8.83 -2.20
C PHE A 46 1.79 -9.38 -3.03
N THR A 47 2.10 -10.02 -4.15
CA THR A 47 1.13 -10.89 -4.81
C THR A 47 0.70 -12.03 -3.86
N PRO A 48 -0.51 -12.58 -4.01
CA PRO A 48 -0.98 -13.68 -3.16
C PRO A 48 -0.06 -14.91 -3.16
N ASP A 49 0.60 -15.18 -4.29
CA ASP A 49 1.56 -16.26 -4.45
C ASP A 49 2.97 -15.92 -3.90
N GLY A 50 3.20 -14.68 -3.46
CA GLY A 50 4.48 -14.19 -2.94
C GLY A 50 5.59 -14.02 -3.97
N THR A 51 5.32 -14.21 -5.27
CA THR A 51 6.34 -14.17 -6.34
C THR A 51 6.67 -12.78 -6.83
N LYS A 52 5.87 -11.77 -6.48
CA LYS A 52 6.13 -10.37 -6.78
C LYS A 52 5.91 -9.48 -5.57
N LEU A 53 6.71 -8.43 -5.50
CA LEU A 53 6.65 -7.41 -4.47
C LEU A 53 6.58 -6.05 -5.13
N PHE A 54 5.56 -5.28 -4.78
CA PHE A 54 5.39 -3.88 -5.15
C PHE A 54 5.82 -3.02 -3.97
N VAL A 55 6.57 -1.95 -4.24
CA VAL A 55 7.08 -1.02 -3.23
C VAL A 55 6.83 0.40 -3.70
N GLY A 56 6.11 1.18 -2.89
CA GLY A 56 5.95 2.62 -3.10
C GLY A 56 7.06 3.40 -2.41
N TYR A 57 7.53 4.47 -3.05
CA TYR A 57 8.66 5.27 -2.58
C TYR A 57 8.31 6.72 -2.28
N TYR A 58 9.02 7.30 -1.31
CA TYR A 58 9.00 8.74 -1.02
C TYR A 58 9.44 9.60 -2.21
N SER A 59 10.42 9.14 -2.98
CA SER A 59 10.90 9.81 -4.18
C SER A 59 9.87 9.83 -5.32
N GLY A 60 8.74 9.14 -5.13
CA GLY A 60 7.66 8.98 -6.08
C GLY A 60 7.73 7.70 -6.88
N GLY A 61 6.57 7.30 -7.38
CA GLY A 61 6.38 6.05 -8.11
C GLY A 61 6.34 4.75 -7.28
N VAL A 62 6.24 3.66 -8.02
CA VAL A 62 6.17 2.28 -7.54
C VAL A 62 7.21 1.46 -8.27
N ALA A 63 7.93 0.59 -7.56
CA ALA A 63 8.73 -0.46 -8.17
C ALA A 63 8.11 -1.83 -7.93
N MET A 64 8.22 -2.72 -8.91
CA MET A 64 7.89 -4.13 -8.81
C MET A 64 9.17 -4.96 -8.90
N PHE A 65 9.31 -5.91 -7.98
CA PHE A 65 10.40 -6.87 -7.90
C PHE A 65 9.88 -8.28 -8.06
N LEU A 66 10.62 -9.11 -8.79
CA LEU A 66 10.40 -10.55 -8.82
C LEU A 66 11.09 -11.22 -7.63
N LEU A 67 10.40 -12.20 -7.05
CA LEU A 67 10.89 -13.08 -5.99
C LEU A 67 10.91 -14.52 -6.53
N PRO A 68 12.07 -14.99 -7.03
CA PRO A 68 12.24 -16.38 -7.45
C PRO A 68 11.85 -17.39 -6.36
N THR A 69 12.05 -17.02 -5.10
CA THR A 69 11.56 -17.77 -3.94
C THR A 69 10.43 -16.97 -3.29
N PRO A 70 9.18 -17.47 -3.32
CA PRO A 70 8.04 -16.77 -2.73
C PRO A 70 8.30 -16.25 -1.33
N TRP A 71 7.94 -14.99 -1.09
CA TRP A 71 8.09 -14.29 0.20
C TRP A 71 9.54 -14.17 0.73
N ASP A 72 10.56 -14.61 -0.01
CA ASP A 72 11.95 -14.39 0.36
C ASP A 72 12.49 -13.12 -0.30
N ILE A 73 12.48 -12.02 0.45
CA ILE A 73 13.06 -10.75 0.00
C ILE A 73 14.53 -10.90 -0.40
N ASN A 74 15.28 -11.86 0.15
CA ASN A 74 16.68 -12.05 -0.21
C ASN A 74 16.86 -12.51 -1.67
N SER A 75 15.85 -13.16 -2.26
CA SER A 75 15.86 -13.61 -3.64
C SER A 75 15.74 -12.49 -4.69
N ILE A 76 15.37 -11.27 -4.27
CA ILE A 76 15.16 -10.12 -5.17
C ILE A 76 16.45 -9.73 -5.91
N SER A 77 16.36 -9.53 -7.23
CA SER A 77 17.38 -8.83 -8.02
C SER A 77 16.96 -7.38 -8.26
N LEU A 78 17.74 -6.41 -7.77
CA LEU A 78 17.44 -4.98 -7.93
C LEU A 78 17.60 -4.49 -9.38
N ALA A 79 18.49 -5.11 -10.15
CA ALA A 79 18.73 -4.75 -11.55
C ALA A 79 17.57 -5.13 -12.47
N ALA A 80 16.69 -6.04 -12.03
CA ALA A 80 15.52 -6.48 -12.77
C ALA A 80 14.23 -5.80 -12.31
N ALA A 81 14.33 -4.73 -11.50
CA ALA A 81 13.16 -4.01 -11.02
C ALA A 81 12.45 -3.29 -12.17
N VAL A 82 11.13 -3.40 -12.22
CA VAL A 82 10.29 -2.55 -13.08
C VAL A 82 9.88 -1.35 -12.25
N VAL A 83 10.19 -0.15 -12.71
CA VAL A 83 9.84 1.10 -12.00
C VAL A 83 8.91 1.91 -12.87
N VAL A 84 7.81 2.38 -12.28
CA VAL A 84 6.88 3.28 -12.95
C VAL A 84 6.66 4.46 -12.03
N HIS A 85 6.85 5.65 -12.58
CA HIS A 85 6.50 6.87 -11.88
C HIS A 85 4.99 7.06 -11.95
N ASP A 86 4.43 7.59 -10.88
CA ASP A 86 3.05 8.01 -10.88
C ASP A 86 2.89 9.25 -11.79
N PRO A 87 1.66 9.64 -12.16
CA PRO A 87 1.40 10.73 -13.10
C PRO A 87 1.86 12.11 -12.62
N ASP A 88 2.05 12.28 -11.32
CA ASP A 88 2.51 13.51 -10.71
C ASP A 88 3.93 13.28 -10.21
N VAL A 89 4.94 13.69 -10.97
CA VAL A 89 6.37 13.37 -10.77
C VAL A 89 6.91 13.70 -9.35
N THR A 90 6.12 14.38 -8.51
CA THR A 90 6.39 14.75 -7.13
C THR A 90 5.67 13.87 -6.08
N ALA A 91 4.86 12.90 -6.47
CA ALA A 91 3.92 12.23 -5.59
C ALA A 91 4.62 11.19 -4.71
N ARG A 92 4.79 11.53 -3.44
CA ARG A 92 5.31 10.62 -2.42
C ARG A 92 4.33 9.47 -2.19
N ALA A 93 4.64 8.26 -2.65
CA ALA A 93 3.78 7.09 -2.48
C ALA A 93 3.71 6.71 -0.99
N TYR A 94 2.54 6.84 -0.38
CA TYR A 94 2.35 6.58 1.05
C TYR A 94 1.66 5.24 1.30
N SER A 95 0.72 4.86 0.44
CA SER A 95 0.01 3.59 0.55
C SER A 95 -0.33 3.03 -0.82
N ILE A 96 -0.28 1.70 -0.92
CA ILE A 96 -0.55 0.93 -2.13
C ILE A 96 -1.56 -0.17 -1.81
N TRP A 97 -2.50 -0.38 -2.72
CA TRP A 97 -3.36 -1.55 -2.73
C TRP A 97 -3.53 -2.02 -4.17
N ILE A 98 -3.57 -3.34 -4.37
CA ILE A 98 -3.79 -3.93 -5.69
C ILE A 98 -5.01 -4.84 -5.59
N SER A 99 -5.85 -4.81 -6.62
CA SER A 99 -7.04 -5.64 -6.70
C SER A 99 -6.70 -7.14 -6.60
N PRO A 100 -7.60 -7.98 -6.05
CA PRO A 100 -7.36 -9.42 -5.95
C PRO A 100 -7.12 -10.10 -7.30
N ASP A 101 -7.68 -9.54 -8.38
CA ASP A 101 -7.45 -10.02 -9.74
C ASP A 101 -6.13 -9.52 -10.35
N GLY A 102 -5.45 -8.57 -9.71
CA GLY A 102 -4.20 -7.97 -10.18
C GLY A 102 -4.36 -6.94 -11.28
N GLY A 103 -5.59 -6.55 -11.65
CA GLY A 103 -5.89 -5.65 -12.76
C GLY A 103 -5.87 -4.17 -12.40
N LYS A 104 -5.98 -3.79 -11.12
CA LYS A 104 -6.00 -2.39 -10.67
C LYS A 104 -5.01 -2.14 -9.56
N LEU A 105 -4.28 -1.04 -9.68
CA LEU A 105 -3.37 -0.51 -8.68
C LEU A 105 -3.93 0.81 -8.14
N TYR A 106 -4.02 0.90 -6.83
CA TYR A 106 -4.43 2.08 -6.11
C TYR A 106 -3.22 2.61 -5.36
N LEU A 107 -2.88 3.88 -5.61
CA LEU A 107 -1.73 4.54 -5.04
C LEU A 107 -2.17 5.85 -4.40
N TYR A 108 -1.97 5.98 -3.10
CA TYR A 108 -2.21 7.24 -2.40
C TYR A 108 -0.89 8.01 -2.24
N SER A 109 -0.92 9.30 -2.62
CA SER A 109 0.16 10.24 -2.34
C SER A 109 -0.20 11.22 -1.24
N ASP A 110 0.66 11.32 -0.22
CA ASP A 110 0.54 12.31 0.85
C ASP A 110 1.06 13.70 0.45
N TYR A 111 1.73 13.84 -0.70
CA TYR A 111 2.19 15.14 -1.19
C TYR A 111 1.07 15.89 -1.90
N SER A 112 0.48 15.24 -2.91
CA SER A 112 -0.62 15.82 -3.68
C SER A 112 -1.98 15.59 -3.03
N ASN A 113 -2.07 14.78 -1.97
CA ASN A 113 -3.31 14.31 -1.37
C ASN A 113 -4.24 13.65 -2.40
N LYS A 114 -3.67 12.95 -3.39
CA LYS A 114 -4.44 12.30 -4.46
C LYS A 114 -4.40 10.78 -4.32
N LEU A 115 -5.52 10.16 -4.70
CA LEU A 115 -5.60 8.74 -5.00
C LEU A 115 -5.49 8.55 -6.50
N PHE A 116 -4.42 7.89 -6.93
CA PHE A 116 -4.23 7.46 -8.30
C PHE A 116 -4.73 6.03 -8.48
N ILE A 117 -5.45 5.79 -9.57
CA ILE A 117 -5.91 4.46 -9.99
C ILE A 117 -5.29 4.13 -11.34
N GLY A 118 -4.50 3.07 -11.37
CA GLY A 118 -3.93 2.49 -12.59
C GLY A 118 -4.58 1.16 -12.93
N THR A 119 -4.80 0.91 -14.22
CA THR A 119 -5.18 -0.41 -14.75
C THR A 119 -3.97 -1.10 -15.34
N MET A 120 -3.70 -2.33 -14.95
CA MET A 120 -2.67 -3.19 -15.54
C MET A 120 -3.33 -4.08 -16.59
N ALA A 121 -2.97 -3.90 -17.86
CA ALA A 121 -3.53 -4.69 -18.95
C ALA A 121 -3.18 -6.19 -18.84
N THR A 122 -2.01 -6.49 -18.27
CA THR A 122 -1.63 -7.83 -17.83
C THR A 122 -1.67 -7.84 -16.30
N PRO A 123 -2.51 -8.68 -15.66
CA PRO A 123 -2.59 -8.75 -14.22
C PRO A 123 -1.23 -8.92 -13.54
N TRP A 124 -0.99 -8.13 -12.49
CA TRP A 124 0.26 -8.14 -11.72
C TRP A 124 1.52 -7.76 -12.50
N ASP A 125 1.38 -7.16 -13.68
CA ASP A 125 2.50 -6.64 -14.46
C ASP A 125 2.48 -5.11 -14.44
N LEU A 126 3.33 -4.55 -13.58
CA LEU A 126 3.45 -3.11 -13.41
C LEU A 126 3.86 -2.40 -14.71
N SER A 127 4.57 -3.07 -15.63
CA SER A 127 4.99 -2.44 -16.90
C SER A 127 3.82 -2.12 -17.83
N THR A 128 2.66 -2.73 -17.58
CA THR A 128 1.43 -2.53 -18.36
C THR A 128 0.46 -1.55 -17.72
N VAL A 129 0.88 -0.85 -16.65
CA VAL A 129 0.02 0.09 -15.95
C VAL A 129 -0.30 1.31 -16.82
N SER A 130 -1.57 1.65 -16.89
CA SER A 130 -2.08 2.89 -17.45
C SER A 130 -2.90 3.61 -16.39
N TRP A 131 -2.59 4.88 -16.12
CA TRP A 131 -3.28 5.66 -15.10
C TRP A 131 -4.59 6.23 -15.64
N VAL A 132 -5.70 5.95 -14.96
CA VAL A 132 -7.07 6.23 -15.45
C VAL A 132 -7.77 7.31 -14.63
N MET A 133 -7.39 7.51 -13.37
CA MET A 133 -8.05 8.48 -12.47
C MET A 133 -7.10 9.02 -11.40
N ASP A 134 -7.19 10.32 -11.13
CA ASP A 134 -6.71 10.98 -9.92
C ASP A 134 -7.89 11.60 -9.17
N ALA A 135 -8.29 11.01 -8.04
CA ALA A 135 -9.26 11.63 -7.15
C ALA A 135 -8.51 12.51 -6.16
N ASP A 136 -8.84 13.81 -6.10
CA ASP A 136 -8.38 14.66 -5.00
C ASP A 136 -9.04 14.18 -3.70
N MET A 137 -8.23 13.84 -2.71
CA MET A 137 -8.64 13.37 -1.38
C MET A 137 -8.49 14.47 -0.32
N GLY A 138 -8.04 15.67 -0.72
CA GLY A 138 -7.79 16.82 0.13
C GLY A 138 -9.05 17.59 0.56
N PRO A 139 -8.86 18.81 1.10
CA PRO A 139 -9.94 19.62 1.70
C PRO A 139 -11.07 19.98 0.73
N ASP A 140 -10.75 20.15 -0.54
CA ASP A 140 -11.70 20.48 -1.60
C ASP A 140 -12.05 19.26 -2.48
N GLY A 141 -11.52 18.09 -2.11
CA GLY A 141 -11.64 16.84 -2.85
C GLY A 141 -12.83 15.97 -2.41
N VAL A 142 -12.88 14.74 -2.90
CA VAL A 142 -13.95 13.75 -2.67
C VAL A 142 -14.18 13.48 -1.17
N LEU A 143 -13.15 13.67 -0.35
CA LEU A 143 -13.20 13.42 1.09
C LEU A 143 -13.40 14.68 1.94
N GLY A 144 -13.18 15.88 1.39
CA GLY A 144 -13.42 17.15 2.08
C GLY A 144 -12.62 17.36 3.38
N VAL A 145 -11.47 16.69 3.56
CA VAL A 145 -10.74 16.71 4.84
C VAL A 145 -9.70 17.82 4.89
N THR A 146 -9.87 18.72 5.84
CA THR A 146 -8.92 19.82 6.12
C THR A 146 -7.74 19.34 6.97
N GLY A 147 -6.50 19.50 6.49
CA GLY A 147 -5.28 19.27 7.28
C GLY A 147 -4.08 18.81 6.46
N TYR A 148 -2.86 19.03 6.98
CA TYR A 148 -1.62 18.53 6.40
C TYR A 148 -1.39 17.08 6.89
N TYR A 149 -1.30 16.12 5.95
CA TYR A 149 -1.13 14.68 6.19
C TYR A 149 -2.31 13.91 6.82
N PRO A 150 -3.55 14.00 6.29
CA PRO A 150 -4.66 13.35 6.95
C PRO A 150 -4.68 11.84 6.79
N TYR A 151 -4.04 11.21 5.78
CA TYR A 151 -4.21 9.76 5.54
C TYR A 151 -2.93 8.94 5.58
N ASN A 152 -3.00 7.78 6.23
CA ASN A 152 -1.87 6.88 6.46
C ASN A 152 -1.97 5.57 5.65
N GLY A 153 -3.16 5.18 5.23
CA GLY A 153 -3.37 3.90 4.58
C GLY A 153 -4.65 3.88 3.78
N ILE A 154 -4.60 3.19 2.65
CA ILE A 154 -5.76 2.83 1.86
C ILE A 154 -5.90 1.31 1.82
N PHE A 155 -7.13 0.80 1.86
CA PHE A 155 -7.41 -0.57 1.47
C PHE A 155 -8.79 -0.66 0.82
N CYS A 156 -8.95 -1.48 -0.20
CA CYS A 156 -10.27 -1.81 -0.73
C CYS A 156 -10.73 -3.16 -0.18
N ASN A 157 -12.04 -3.34 -0.05
CA ASN A 157 -12.57 -4.68 0.19
C ASN A 157 -12.39 -5.56 -1.07
N PRO A 158 -12.40 -6.90 -0.95
CA PRO A 158 -12.14 -7.78 -2.09
C PRO A 158 -13.11 -7.62 -3.27
N SER A 159 -14.35 -7.18 -3.02
CA SER A 159 -15.33 -6.89 -4.07
C SER A 159 -15.18 -5.48 -4.67
N GLU A 160 -14.17 -4.73 -4.25
CA GLU A 160 -13.85 -3.34 -4.65
C GLU A 160 -14.94 -2.29 -4.43
N SER A 161 -16.09 -2.67 -3.87
CA SER A 161 -17.21 -1.75 -3.62
C SER A 161 -16.86 -0.65 -2.61
N ARG A 162 -15.89 -0.88 -1.72
CA ARG A 162 -15.53 0.01 -0.62
C ARG A 162 -14.04 0.26 -0.57
N LEU A 163 -13.69 1.54 -0.50
CA LEU A 163 -12.34 2.03 -0.21
C LEU A 163 -12.33 2.56 1.21
N PHE A 164 -11.41 2.06 2.01
CA PHE A 164 -11.19 2.46 3.37
C PHE A 164 -9.93 3.28 3.43
N VAL A 165 -10.01 4.41 4.13
CA VAL A 165 -8.89 5.34 4.26
C VAL A 165 -8.69 5.63 5.74
N THR A 166 -7.51 5.35 6.26
CA THR A 166 -7.17 5.63 7.65
C THR A 166 -6.50 6.98 7.77
N GLY A 167 -6.84 7.75 8.82
CA GLY A 167 -6.29 9.09 8.97
C GLY A 167 -5.97 9.57 10.39
N THR A 168 -5.12 10.59 10.49
CA THR A 168 -4.49 11.07 11.74
C THR A 168 -5.36 12.01 12.57
N ASN A 169 -6.23 12.80 11.93
CA ASN A 169 -6.99 13.86 12.62
C ASN A 169 -8.51 13.61 12.72
N SER A 170 -9.04 12.57 12.07
CA SER A 170 -10.49 12.32 11.97
C SER A 170 -10.92 10.87 12.25
N GLY A 171 -10.01 10.01 12.69
CA GLY A 171 -10.28 8.57 12.83
C GLY A 171 -10.27 7.84 11.48
N ALA A 172 -10.51 6.53 11.49
CA ALA A 172 -10.64 5.75 10.26
C ALA A 172 -11.95 6.12 9.55
N ALA A 173 -11.87 6.51 8.28
CA ALA A 173 -13.03 6.84 7.45
C ALA A 173 -13.31 5.70 6.46
N ILE A 174 -14.59 5.32 6.34
CA ILE A 174 -15.05 4.30 5.40
C ILE A 174 -15.74 5.01 4.24
N PHE A 175 -15.23 4.81 3.04
CA PHE A 175 -15.86 5.34 1.82
C PHE A 175 -16.34 4.18 0.94
N THR A 176 -17.43 4.41 0.22
CA THR A 176 -17.95 3.45 -0.76
C THR A 176 -17.64 4.02 -2.11
N LEU A 177 -16.68 3.41 -2.82
CA LEU A 177 -16.26 3.90 -4.14
C LEU A 177 -17.29 3.50 -5.22
N PHE A 178 -18.09 2.45 -4.97
CA PHE A 178 -19.15 2.00 -5.88
C PHE A 178 -20.40 1.48 -5.14
N GLY A 179 -21.54 2.13 -5.36
CA GLY A 179 -22.88 1.65 -4.97
C GLY A 179 -23.30 1.95 -3.52
N SER A 180 -24.61 1.97 -3.27
CA SER A 180 -25.20 2.30 -1.96
C SER A 180 -24.83 1.31 -0.86
N VAL A 181 -24.52 1.82 0.32
CA VAL A 181 -24.23 1.08 1.56
C VAL A 181 -25.39 0.15 1.93
N PRO A 182 -25.25 -1.20 1.93
CA PRO A 182 -26.19 -2.03 2.65
C PRO A 182 -25.96 -1.82 4.15
N ALA A 183 -27.02 -1.44 4.87
CA ALA A 183 -27.03 -1.42 6.32
C ALA A 183 -26.82 -2.85 6.82
N GLY A 184 -25.65 -3.16 7.37
CA GLY A 184 -25.33 -4.53 7.76
C GLY A 184 -23.86 -4.75 8.08
N ARG A 185 -23.49 -4.41 9.32
CA ARG A 185 -22.40 -4.91 10.16
C ARG A 185 -21.23 -5.67 9.49
N PHE A 186 -20.07 -5.02 9.48
CA PHE A 186 -18.77 -5.73 9.51
C PHE A 186 -17.78 -5.16 10.57
N TRP A 187 -18.12 -4.05 11.26
CA TRP A 187 -17.14 -3.28 12.04
C TRP A 187 -17.59 -2.87 13.45
N THR A 188 -18.40 -3.67 14.13
CA THR A 188 -18.71 -3.41 15.55
C THR A 188 -17.54 -3.64 16.51
N ASN A 189 -16.39 -4.18 16.07
CA ASN A 189 -15.36 -4.68 16.98
C ASN A 189 -14.06 -3.85 17.08
N PHE A 190 -13.97 -2.64 16.51
CA PHE A 190 -12.83 -1.75 16.81
C PHE A 190 -13.05 -0.83 18.03
N LYS A 191 -14.25 -0.85 18.63
CA LYS A 191 -14.53 -0.06 19.84
C LYS A 191 -14.01 -0.69 21.14
N ASN A 192 -13.57 -1.95 21.16
CA ASN A 192 -13.24 -2.67 22.39
C ASN A 192 -11.76 -3.05 22.54
N LEU A 193 -10.82 -2.25 21.99
CA LEU A 193 -9.38 -2.43 22.28
C LEU A 193 -8.88 -1.57 23.47
N ARG A 194 -9.77 -1.16 24.37
CA ARG A 194 -9.42 -0.81 25.75
C ARG A 194 -10.54 -1.25 26.69
N GLU A 195 -10.33 -2.42 27.27
CA GLU A 195 -10.89 -3.03 28.48
C GLU A 195 -10.33 -4.47 28.40
N GLU A 196 -9.47 -5.01 29.26
CA GLU A 196 -9.18 -4.91 30.71
C GLU A 196 -7.67 -5.30 30.88
N ALA A 197 -6.90 -5.02 31.94
CA ALA A 197 -7.16 -4.77 33.36
C ALA A 197 -6.15 -3.77 33.95
#